data_AF-A0A5C6E5W5-F1
#
_entry.id   AF-A0A5C6E5W5-F1
#
_cell.length_a   1.000
_cell.length_b   1.000
_cell.length_c   1.000
_cell.angle_alpha   90.00
_cell.angle_beta   90.00
_cell.angle_gamma   90.00
#
_symmetry.space_group_name_H-M   'P 1'
#
loop_
_entity.id
_entity.type
_entity.pdbx_description
1 polymer ?
#
loop_
_entity_poly.entity_id
_entity_poly.type
_entity_poly.pdbx_seq_one_letter_code
_entity_poly.pdbx_strand_id
1 'polypeptide(L)'
;MLRTFLRFLSKTHQNPVPVDLNSGDDVVLYAYLKAPAAHSAGSIVSGSQKQRPERTNVHSSASTFHPSPANQHRERLLSMELIHTKLCSEKRCKKLQTLGIVTTGDLIAADLKTLSARFGAPKKSAPLLKRYRQAIRFALAVPAMMPRDALLLISIHRRSVRGLAMETPAMLYRDLQRFSESSQGQRLMRGRRLPSIKRLRRWIRTCETRLSAMNSAAANSAPPQAIRA
;
A
#
# COMPACT_ATOMS: atom_id res chain seq x y z
N MET A 1 -12.69 61.60 -1.02
CA MET A 1 -11.60 61.74 -2.01
C MET A 1 -10.94 60.37 -2.20
N LEU A 2 -10.72 59.95 -3.46
CA LEU A 2 -10.07 58.68 -3.92
C LEU A 2 -10.78 57.36 -3.53
N ARG A 3 -11.38 56.60 -4.46
CA ARG A 3 -10.80 55.79 -5.58
C ARG A 3 -10.15 54.49 -5.06
N THR A 4 -10.82 53.33 -5.12
CA THR A 4 -11.12 52.50 -6.31
C THR A 4 -9.87 51.91 -6.98
N PHE A 5 -9.46 50.71 -6.55
CA PHE A 5 -8.63 49.79 -7.35
C PHE A 5 -9.03 48.32 -7.06
N LEU A 6 -10.00 47.84 -7.83
CA LEU A 6 -10.30 46.42 -8.02
C LEU A 6 -9.92 46.02 -9.45
N ARG A 7 -9.72 44.72 -9.66
CA ARG A 7 -9.43 44.02 -10.94
C ARG A 7 -7.97 44.16 -11.40
N PHE A 8 -7.24 43.04 -11.38
CA PHE A 8 -6.51 42.47 -12.53
C PHE A 8 -5.71 41.23 -12.07
N LEU A 9 -6.36 40.06 -12.09
CA LEU A 9 -5.70 38.74 -12.10
C LEU A 9 -6.67 37.64 -12.55
N SER A 10 -7.52 37.98 -13.53
CA SER A 10 -8.34 37.03 -14.27
C SER A 10 -7.40 36.20 -15.15
N LYS A 11 -7.03 34.99 -14.70
CA LYS A 11 -6.34 34.04 -15.58
C LYS A 11 -7.28 33.67 -16.72
N THR A 12 -6.87 33.97 -17.94
CA THR A 12 -7.58 33.58 -19.15
C THR A 12 -7.63 32.06 -19.23
N HIS A 13 -8.83 31.54 -19.47
CA HIS A 13 -9.04 30.12 -19.74
C HIS A 13 -8.53 29.87 -21.16
N GLN A 14 -7.36 29.25 -21.32
CA GLN A 14 -6.89 28.84 -22.64
C GLN A 14 -7.83 27.76 -23.17
N ASN A 15 -8.43 28.02 -24.34
CA ASN A 15 -9.17 26.99 -25.06
C ASN A 15 -8.19 25.89 -25.53
N PRO A 16 -8.63 24.62 -25.57
CA PRO A 16 -7.81 23.55 -26.12
C PRO A 16 -7.51 23.84 -27.59
N VAL A 17 -6.25 23.66 -27.99
CA VAL A 17 -5.82 23.76 -29.39
C VAL A 17 -6.48 22.61 -30.17
N PRO A 18 -7.17 22.88 -31.30
CA PRO A 18 -7.68 21.82 -32.15
C PRO A 18 -6.51 21.02 -32.75
N VAL A 19 -6.65 19.70 -32.83
CA VAL A 19 -5.67 18.83 -33.47
C VAL A 19 -5.97 18.80 -34.97
N ASP A 20 -5.10 19.40 -35.78
CA ASP A 20 -5.21 19.37 -37.23
C ASP A 20 -4.78 18.00 -37.77
N LEU A 21 -5.76 17.13 -38.02
CA LEU A 21 -5.58 15.76 -38.53
C LEU A 21 -4.92 15.65 -39.92
N ASN A 22 -4.58 16.78 -40.55
CA ASN A 22 -3.91 16.87 -41.85
C ASN A 22 -2.45 17.36 -41.74
N SER A 23 -1.90 17.54 -40.53
CA SER A 23 -0.48 17.83 -40.34
C SER A 23 0.37 16.57 -40.53
N GLY A 24 1.28 16.57 -41.50
CA GLY A 24 2.02 15.37 -41.94
C GLY A 24 3.05 14.80 -40.97
N ASP A 25 3.24 15.40 -39.79
CA ASP A 25 4.30 15.08 -38.82
C ASP A 25 3.78 14.44 -37.51
N ASP A 26 2.53 13.97 -37.46
CA ASP A 26 1.98 13.30 -36.27
C ASP A 26 2.51 11.85 -36.12
N VAL A 27 3.49 11.68 -35.23
CA VAL A 27 4.04 10.37 -34.84
C VAL A 27 3.01 9.56 -34.04
N VAL A 28 2.18 8.78 -34.74
CA VAL A 28 1.19 7.90 -34.09
C VAL A 28 1.89 6.71 -33.42
N LEU A 29 2.06 6.79 -32.10
CA LEU A 29 2.55 5.70 -31.25
C LEU A 29 1.50 4.57 -31.11
N TYR A 30 1.34 3.78 -32.18
CA TYR A 30 0.60 2.51 -32.11
C TYR A 30 1.39 1.48 -31.28
N ALA A 31 0.92 1.24 -30.05
CA ALA A 31 1.40 0.16 -29.22
C ALA A 31 0.99 -1.21 -29.81
N TYR A 32 1.88 -1.83 -30.58
CA TYR A 32 1.63 -3.14 -31.20
C TYR A 32 1.61 -4.26 -30.16
N LEU A 33 0.42 -4.57 -29.63
CA LEU A 33 0.18 -5.71 -28.75
C LEU A 33 0.18 -7.02 -29.57
N LYS A 34 1.36 -7.65 -29.66
CA LYS A 34 1.53 -8.99 -30.26
C LYS A 34 0.78 -10.04 -29.42
N ALA A 35 -0.42 -10.42 -29.86
CA ALA A 35 -1.12 -11.58 -29.31
C ALA A 35 -0.37 -12.88 -29.66
N PRO A 36 -0.25 -13.84 -28.73
CA PRO A 36 0.31 -15.15 -29.05
C PRO A 36 -0.68 -15.96 -29.90
N ALA A 37 -0.20 -16.54 -30.99
CA ALA A 37 -1.02 -17.35 -31.89
C ALA A 37 -1.53 -18.63 -31.20
N ALA A 38 -2.84 -18.87 -31.28
CA ALA A 38 -3.44 -20.14 -30.91
C ALA A 38 -3.21 -21.15 -32.04
N HIS A 39 -2.35 -22.15 -31.81
CA HIS A 39 -2.16 -23.25 -32.75
C HIS A 39 -3.10 -24.42 -32.46
N SER A 40 -4.04 -24.59 -33.40
CA SER A 40 -4.57 -25.87 -33.94
C SER A 40 -4.98 -27.00 -32.99
N ALA A 41 -6.27 -27.35 -33.05
CA ALA A 41 -6.78 -28.67 -32.66
C ALA A 41 -6.23 -29.79 -33.57
N GLY A 42 -6.20 -31.03 -33.06
CA GLY A 42 -5.75 -32.20 -33.82
C GLY A 42 -6.12 -33.54 -33.16
N SER A 43 -6.42 -34.52 -34.01
CA SER A 43 -7.09 -35.80 -33.69
C SER A 43 -6.59 -36.90 -34.64
N ILE A 44 -6.75 -38.21 -34.42
CA ILE A 44 -7.52 -38.95 -33.39
C ILE A 44 -6.92 -40.36 -33.16
N VAL A 45 -7.38 -41.07 -32.13
CA VAL A 45 -7.36 -42.56 -31.97
C VAL A 45 -6.08 -43.29 -31.48
N SER A 46 -6.40 -44.21 -30.56
CA SER A 46 -5.78 -45.40 -29.97
C SER A 46 -4.59 -46.13 -30.61
N GLY A 47 -3.73 -46.70 -29.76
CA GLY A 47 -2.83 -47.82 -30.11
C GLY A 47 -2.04 -48.43 -28.94
N SER A 48 -2.36 -49.67 -28.58
CA SER A 48 -1.54 -50.66 -27.83
C SER A 48 -1.08 -50.40 -26.39
N GLN A 49 -1.59 -51.25 -25.48
CA GLN A 49 -0.98 -51.56 -24.18
C GLN A 49 0.38 -52.27 -24.37
N LYS A 50 1.36 -51.97 -23.50
CA LYS A 50 2.39 -52.93 -23.09
C LYS A 50 2.79 -52.69 -21.63
N GLN A 51 3.03 -53.77 -20.89
CA GLN A 51 3.02 -53.78 -19.41
C GLN A 51 4.41 -53.61 -18.77
N ARG A 52 4.42 -53.00 -17.57
CA ARG A 52 5.39 -53.17 -16.45
C ARG A 52 6.85 -52.67 -16.76
N PRO A 53 7.64 -52.14 -15.78
CA PRO A 53 7.58 -52.41 -14.35
C PRO A 53 7.31 -51.23 -13.40
N GLU A 54 6.88 -51.63 -12.20
CA GLU A 54 6.64 -50.77 -11.05
C GLU A 54 7.94 -50.07 -10.62
N ARG A 55 7.91 -48.74 -10.62
CA ARG A 55 8.75 -47.95 -9.72
C ARG A 55 7.88 -47.53 -8.56
N THR A 56 8.22 -48.02 -7.37
CA THR A 56 7.63 -47.59 -6.08
C THR A 56 7.90 -46.10 -5.90
N ASN A 57 6.96 -45.29 -6.38
CA ASN A 57 7.14 -43.85 -6.49
C ASN A 57 6.83 -43.19 -5.14
N VAL A 58 7.78 -43.30 -4.20
CA VAL A 58 7.76 -42.59 -2.92
C VAL A 58 8.03 -41.10 -3.19
N HIS A 59 7.08 -40.44 -3.84
CA HIS A 59 6.99 -39.00 -3.83
C HIS A 59 6.45 -38.59 -2.46
N SER A 60 7.39 -38.51 -1.51
CA SER A 60 7.24 -37.71 -0.31
C SER A 60 6.54 -36.42 -0.69
N SER A 61 5.38 -36.18 -0.09
CA SER A 61 4.57 -34.99 -0.31
C SER A 61 5.29 -33.78 0.28
N ALA A 62 6.33 -33.32 -0.43
CA ALA A 62 6.98 -32.06 -0.19
C ALA A 62 5.92 -30.98 -0.37
N SER A 63 5.36 -30.53 0.75
CA SER A 63 4.41 -29.43 0.78
C SER A 63 5.13 -28.21 0.21
N THR A 64 4.88 -27.91 -1.06
CA THR A 64 5.39 -26.70 -1.71
C THR A 64 4.77 -25.52 -0.99
N PHE A 65 5.51 -24.99 -0.02
CA PHE A 65 5.06 -24.00 0.94
C PHE A 65 4.97 -22.64 0.24
N HIS A 66 4.05 -22.50 -0.71
CA HIS A 66 3.81 -21.27 -1.45
C HIS A 66 3.48 -20.17 -0.43
N PRO A 67 4.36 -19.18 -0.24
CA PRO A 67 4.15 -18.18 0.80
C PRO A 67 2.88 -17.40 0.45
N SER A 68 1.90 -17.41 1.35
CA SER A 68 0.67 -16.65 1.20
C SER A 68 0.99 -15.20 0.79
N PRO A 69 0.23 -14.56 -0.11
CA PRO A 69 0.52 -13.20 -0.56
C PRO A 69 0.59 -12.17 0.59
N ALA A 70 -0.01 -12.48 1.74
CA ALA A 70 0.14 -11.69 2.97
C ALA A 70 1.56 -11.78 3.58
N ASN A 71 2.19 -12.96 3.57
CA ASN A 71 3.57 -13.16 4.04
C ASN A 71 4.55 -12.46 3.08
N GLN A 72 4.39 -12.67 1.76
CA GLN A 72 5.20 -11.98 0.74
C GLN A 72 5.14 -10.45 0.89
N HIS A 73 3.94 -9.87 1.11
CA HIS A 73 3.79 -8.43 1.36
C HIS A 73 4.48 -7.97 2.65
N ARG A 74 4.38 -8.76 3.73
CA ARG A 74 4.99 -8.47 5.02
C ARG A 74 6.52 -8.48 4.92
N GLU A 75 7.09 -9.55 4.38
CA GLU A 75 8.54 -9.73 4.19
C GLU A 75 9.11 -8.62 3.30
N ARG A 76 8.51 -8.39 2.12
CA ARG A 76 8.87 -7.29 1.20
C ARG A 76 8.81 -5.92 1.86
N LEU A 77 7.85 -5.66 2.74
CA LEU A 77 7.79 -4.39 3.46
C LEU A 77 8.84 -4.28 4.57
N LEU A 78 9.22 -5.38 5.23
CA LEU A 78 10.25 -5.36 6.27
C LEU A 78 11.64 -5.13 5.68
N SER A 79 11.99 -5.82 4.58
CA SER A 79 13.28 -5.66 3.88
C SER A 79 13.39 -4.35 3.09
N MET A 80 12.27 -3.69 2.76
CA MET A 80 12.28 -2.42 2.02
C MET A 80 13.00 -1.30 2.79
N GLU A 81 13.96 -0.65 2.13
CA GLU A 81 14.63 0.54 2.66
C GLU A 81 13.66 1.69 2.97
N LEU A 82 13.92 2.43 4.03
CA LEU A 82 13.11 3.58 4.44
C LEU A 82 12.99 4.64 3.34
N ILE A 83 14.00 4.82 2.50
CA ILE A 83 13.97 5.80 1.40
C ILE A 83 12.94 5.43 0.32
N HIS A 84 12.74 4.13 0.06
CA HIS A 84 11.76 3.62 -0.91
C HIS A 84 10.33 3.63 -0.34
N THR A 85 10.15 3.46 0.97
CA THR A 85 8.81 3.61 1.60
C THR A 85 8.22 5.02 1.43
N LYS A 86 9.08 6.02 1.19
CA LYS A 86 8.76 7.46 1.09
C LYS A 86 8.01 8.02 2.33
N LEU A 87 8.16 7.36 3.49
CA LEU A 87 7.62 7.70 4.81
C LEU A 87 8.27 8.95 5.42
N CYS A 88 9.59 9.08 5.29
CA CYS A 88 10.39 10.21 5.74
C CYS A 88 10.73 11.19 4.58
N SER A 89 11.45 12.29 4.88
CA SER A 89 12.19 13.04 3.84
C SER A 89 13.56 12.41 3.67
N GLU A 90 14.14 12.50 2.47
CA GLU A 90 15.44 11.88 2.18
C GLU A 90 16.53 12.37 3.15
N LYS A 91 16.55 13.66 3.50
CA LYS A 91 17.39 14.20 4.59
C LYS A 91 17.21 13.48 5.94
N ARG A 92 15.98 13.09 6.31
CA ARG A 92 15.69 12.31 7.54
C ARG A 92 16.00 10.83 7.37
N CYS A 93 15.75 10.25 6.20
CA CYS A 93 16.04 8.84 5.95
C CYS A 93 17.57 8.62 5.95
N LYS A 94 18.36 9.53 5.35
CA LYS A 94 19.83 9.58 5.49
C LYS A 94 20.28 9.70 6.96
N LYS A 95 19.63 10.57 7.75
CA LYS A 95 19.91 10.68 9.20
C LYS A 95 19.55 9.40 9.99
N LEU A 96 18.57 8.63 9.54
CA LEU A 96 18.25 7.31 10.14
C LEU A 96 19.29 6.26 9.74
N GLN A 97 19.74 6.25 8.48
CA GLN A 97 20.82 5.39 8.01
C GLN A 97 22.13 5.61 8.79
N THR A 98 22.52 6.87 9.06
CA THR A 98 23.69 7.17 9.92
C THR A 98 23.55 6.71 11.39
N LEU A 99 22.36 6.29 11.80
CA LEU A 99 22.10 5.74 13.14
C LEU A 99 21.93 4.21 13.15
N GLY A 100 22.17 3.55 12.01
CA GLY A 100 22.01 2.09 11.83
C GLY A 100 20.60 1.66 11.42
N ILE A 101 19.74 2.58 10.97
CA ILE A 101 18.35 2.28 10.57
C ILE A 101 18.20 2.48 9.06
N VAL A 102 18.36 1.40 8.30
CA VAL A 102 18.31 1.38 6.83
C VAL A 102 16.94 0.91 6.34
N THR A 103 16.47 -0.21 6.87
CA THR A 103 15.23 -0.88 6.48
C THR A 103 14.04 -0.45 7.33
N THR A 104 12.87 -0.80 6.82
CA THR A 104 11.61 -0.68 7.55
C THR A 104 11.56 -1.61 8.76
N GLY A 105 12.15 -2.81 8.66
CA GLY A 105 12.31 -3.74 9.77
C GLY A 105 13.13 -3.17 10.92
N ASP A 106 14.28 -2.55 10.61
CA ASP A 106 15.17 -1.91 11.59
C ASP A 106 14.40 -0.89 12.45
N LEU A 107 13.57 -0.05 11.82
CA LEU A 107 12.79 0.97 12.51
C LEU A 107 11.63 0.40 13.38
N ILE A 108 11.20 -0.84 13.14
CA ILE A 108 10.25 -1.53 14.03
C ILE A 108 10.97 -2.09 15.24
N ALA A 109 12.14 -2.71 15.03
CA ALA A 109 12.93 -3.39 16.04
C ALA A 109 13.67 -2.42 16.97
N ALA A 110 14.06 -1.24 16.47
CA ALA A 110 14.80 -0.24 17.23
C ALA A 110 14.05 0.23 18.49
N ASP A 111 14.80 0.39 19.58
CA ASP A 111 14.35 1.14 20.74
C ASP A 111 14.18 2.62 20.37
N LEU A 112 12.93 3.10 20.48
CA LEU A 112 12.60 4.48 20.18
C LEU A 112 13.14 5.47 21.22
N LYS A 113 13.41 5.05 22.46
CA LYS A 113 13.96 5.94 23.50
C LYS A 113 15.39 6.34 23.14
N THR A 114 16.31 5.39 23.02
CA THR A 114 17.70 5.61 22.60
C THR A 114 17.79 6.22 21.19
N LEU A 115 17.00 5.74 20.22
CA LEU A 115 16.98 6.32 18.87
C LEU A 115 16.53 7.80 18.89
N SER A 116 15.53 8.17 19.69
CA SER A 116 15.06 9.56 19.78
C SER A 116 16.11 10.53 20.35
N ALA A 117 16.92 10.06 21.31
CA ALA A 117 18.04 10.82 21.86
C ALA A 117 19.12 11.06 20.79
N ARG A 118 19.59 9.99 20.12
CA ARG A 118 20.59 10.07 19.04
C ARG A 118 20.10 10.85 17.80
N PHE A 119 18.80 10.83 17.51
CA PHE A 119 18.21 11.59 16.40
C PHE A 119 18.22 13.12 16.63
N GLY A 120 18.45 13.57 17.87
CA GLY A 120 18.43 14.98 18.26
C GLY A 120 17.01 15.51 18.51
N ALA A 121 16.90 16.48 19.41
CA ALA A 121 15.63 17.05 19.91
C ALA A 121 14.62 15.97 20.36
N PRO A 122 14.93 15.14 21.38
CA PRO A 122 14.14 13.97 21.79
C PRO A 122 12.65 14.24 21.99
N LYS A 123 12.29 15.40 22.58
CA LYS A 123 10.89 15.84 22.76
C LYS A 123 10.09 15.91 21.44
N LYS A 124 10.75 16.21 20.31
CA LYS A 124 10.15 16.30 18.96
C LYS A 124 10.34 15.01 18.15
N SER A 125 11.46 14.32 18.30
CA SER A 125 11.77 13.10 17.54
C SER A 125 11.01 11.87 18.04
N ALA A 126 10.85 11.69 19.36
CA ALA A 126 10.14 10.54 19.94
C ALA A 126 8.69 10.37 19.43
N PRO A 127 7.80 11.39 19.44
CA PRO A 127 6.45 11.23 18.89
C PRO A 127 6.45 11.02 17.36
N LEU A 128 7.40 11.60 16.63
CA LEU A 128 7.55 11.40 15.19
C LEU A 128 7.93 9.95 14.85
N LEU A 129 8.92 9.38 15.55
CA LEU A 129 9.37 8.00 15.37
C LEU A 129 8.29 7.00 15.78
N LYS A 130 7.56 7.26 16.88
CA LYS A 130 6.36 6.48 17.28
C LYS A 130 5.33 6.45 16.15
N ARG A 131 5.04 7.59 15.52
CA ARG A 131 4.09 7.71 14.39
C ARG A 131 4.57 6.98 13.14
N TYR A 132 5.87 7.02 12.83
CA TYR A 132 6.48 6.23 11.75
C TYR A 132 6.34 4.73 12.00
N ARG A 133 6.70 4.24 13.21
CA ARG A 133 6.54 2.83 13.58
C ARG A 133 5.07 2.39 13.54
N GLN A 134 4.13 3.25 13.92
CA GLN A 134 2.69 2.99 13.82
C GLN A 134 2.23 2.85 12.36
N ALA A 135 2.66 3.76 11.47
CA ALA A 135 2.35 3.70 10.04
C ALA A 135 2.89 2.42 9.39
N ILE A 136 4.11 2.02 9.74
CA ILE A 136 4.71 0.77 9.27
C ILE A 136 3.89 -0.43 9.75
N ARG A 137 3.58 -0.53 11.06
CA ARG A 137 2.78 -1.65 11.61
C ARG A 137 1.39 -1.73 10.99
N PHE A 138 0.77 -0.61 10.64
CA PHE A 138 -0.51 -0.58 9.95
C PHE A 138 -0.39 -1.05 8.49
N ALA A 139 0.63 -0.60 7.75
CA ALA A 139 0.89 -1.07 6.38
C ALA A 139 1.25 -2.57 6.30
N LEU A 140 1.90 -3.12 7.34
CA LEU A 140 2.15 -4.57 7.45
C LEU A 140 0.87 -5.39 7.71
N ALA A 141 -0.17 -4.79 8.28
CA ALA A 141 -1.45 -5.47 8.54
C ALA A 141 -2.39 -5.48 7.33
N VAL A 142 -2.21 -4.54 6.39
CA VAL A 142 -3.05 -4.36 5.19
C VAL A 142 -2.24 -4.60 3.92
N PRO A 143 -2.40 -5.77 3.26
CA PRO A 143 -1.82 -6.07 1.95
C PRO A 143 -1.90 -4.93 0.93
N ALA A 144 -0.80 -4.74 0.18
CA ALA A 144 -0.63 -3.68 -0.82
C ALA A 144 -0.77 -2.21 -0.31
N MET A 145 -0.79 -1.98 1.00
CA MET A 145 -0.62 -0.63 1.58
C MET A 145 0.87 -0.30 1.74
N MET A 146 1.29 0.92 1.39
CA MET A 146 2.66 1.39 1.68
C MET A 146 2.70 2.16 3.01
N PRO A 147 3.82 2.16 3.76
CA PRO A 147 3.94 2.93 5.01
C PRO A 147 3.62 4.43 4.86
N ARG A 148 3.92 5.03 3.70
CA ARG A 148 3.49 6.40 3.36
C ARG A 148 1.97 6.59 3.44
N ASP A 149 1.22 5.65 2.89
CA ASP A 149 -0.25 5.74 2.80
C ASP A 149 -0.88 5.51 4.18
N ALA A 150 -0.33 4.57 4.95
CA ALA A 150 -0.70 4.37 6.35
C ALA A 150 -0.43 5.62 7.20
N LEU A 151 0.68 6.34 6.97
CA LEU A 151 0.99 7.60 7.67
C LEU A 151 -0.01 8.71 7.31
N LEU A 152 -0.49 8.75 6.07
CA LEU A 152 -1.55 9.64 5.62
C LEU A 152 -2.88 9.30 6.34
N LEU A 153 -3.28 8.04 6.39
CA LEU A 153 -4.49 7.59 7.11
C LEU A 153 -4.43 7.91 8.62
N ILE A 154 -3.28 7.67 9.27
CA ILE A 154 -3.05 8.04 10.68
C ILE A 154 -3.19 9.56 10.90
N SER A 155 -2.88 10.37 9.88
CA SER A 155 -2.98 11.83 9.95
C SER A 155 -4.43 12.34 9.89
N ILE A 156 -5.35 11.58 9.29
CA ILE A 156 -6.80 11.78 9.37
C ILE A 156 -7.45 10.84 10.42
N HIS A 157 -6.70 10.51 11.47
CA HIS A 157 -7.17 9.75 12.63
C HIS A 157 -7.59 8.29 12.38
N ARG A 158 -7.38 7.76 11.16
CA ARG A 158 -7.67 6.35 10.82
C ARG A 158 -6.43 5.49 11.09
N ARG A 159 -6.36 4.96 12.32
CA ARG A 159 -5.14 4.41 12.96
C ARG A 159 -5.10 2.89 13.12
N SER A 160 -6.16 2.17 12.73
CA SER A 160 -6.31 0.73 12.95
C SER A 160 -7.08 0.03 11.84
N VAL A 161 -6.90 -1.30 11.73
CA VAL A 161 -7.65 -2.17 10.81
C VAL A 161 -9.15 -2.06 11.07
N ARG A 162 -9.59 -2.20 12.33
CA ARG A 162 -11.01 -2.04 12.72
C ARG A 162 -11.56 -0.66 12.34
N GLY A 163 -10.82 0.41 12.60
CA GLY A 163 -11.26 1.77 12.26
C GLY A 163 -11.35 2.01 10.75
N LEU A 164 -10.48 1.41 9.94
CA LEU A 164 -10.54 1.50 8.48
C LEU A 164 -11.63 0.60 7.86
N ALA A 165 -11.98 -0.52 8.50
CA ALA A 165 -13.07 -1.40 8.06
C ALA A 165 -14.47 -0.77 8.18
N MET A 166 -14.62 0.30 8.98
CA MET A 166 -15.90 1.00 9.20
C MET A 166 -16.06 2.25 8.31
N GLU A 167 -15.11 2.52 7.41
CA GLU A 167 -15.09 3.72 6.56
C GLU A 167 -15.69 3.47 5.19
N THR A 168 -16.39 4.47 4.64
CA THR A 168 -16.79 4.43 3.22
C THR A 168 -15.68 5.00 2.34
N PRO A 169 -15.41 4.44 1.14
CA PRO A 169 -14.35 4.94 0.26
C PRO A 169 -14.51 6.40 -0.15
N ALA A 170 -15.75 6.90 -0.25
CA ALA A 170 -16.07 8.27 -0.64
C ALA A 170 -15.81 9.27 0.50
N MET A 171 -16.27 8.98 1.72
CA MET A 171 -15.99 9.82 2.90
C MET A 171 -14.49 9.87 3.18
N LEU A 172 -13.82 8.71 3.15
CA LEU A 172 -12.38 8.63 3.36
C LEU A 172 -11.60 9.44 2.32
N TYR A 173 -12.00 9.41 1.05
CA TYR A 173 -11.37 10.23 0.01
C TYR A 173 -11.59 11.74 0.23
N ARG A 174 -12.81 12.15 0.61
CA ARG A 174 -13.13 13.56 0.94
C ARG A 174 -12.30 14.06 2.12
N ASP A 175 -12.15 13.27 3.18
CA ASP A 175 -11.34 13.60 4.35
C ASP A 175 -9.85 13.70 4.00
N LEU A 176 -9.36 12.83 3.11
CA LEU A 176 -8.00 12.91 2.56
C LEU A 176 -7.78 14.15 1.68
N GLN A 177 -8.77 14.56 0.91
CA GLN A 177 -8.73 15.78 0.10
C GLN A 177 -8.64 17.04 0.98
N ARG A 178 -9.59 17.20 1.93
CA ARG A 178 -9.57 18.27 2.94
C ARG A 178 -8.26 18.32 3.71
N PHE A 179 -7.74 17.14 4.10
CA PHE A 179 -6.44 17.08 4.76
C PHE A 179 -5.30 17.55 3.83
N SER A 180 -5.30 17.17 2.55
CA SER A 180 -4.27 17.55 1.58
C SER A 180 -4.19 19.06 1.32
N GLU A 181 -5.32 19.77 1.45
CA GLU A 181 -5.42 21.23 1.35
C GLU A 181 -4.77 21.93 2.55
N SER A 182 -4.78 21.31 3.75
CA SER A 182 -4.14 21.85 4.95
C SER A 182 -2.60 21.95 4.87
N SER A 183 -2.00 22.91 5.56
CA SER A 183 -0.53 23.09 5.59
C SER A 183 0.24 21.85 6.11
N GLN A 184 -0.38 21.05 7.00
CA GLN A 184 0.18 19.77 7.45
C GLN A 184 0.12 18.72 6.33
N GLY A 185 -1.01 18.65 5.62
CA GLY A 185 -1.20 17.71 4.51
C GLY A 185 -0.31 18.02 3.32
N GLN A 186 -0.22 19.29 2.89
CA GLN A 186 0.72 19.71 1.86
C GLN A 186 2.17 19.32 2.21
N ARG A 187 2.61 19.54 3.46
CA ARG A 187 3.95 19.18 3.96
C ARG A 187 4.19 17.66 4.00
N LEU A 188 3.16 16.86 4.24
CA LEU A 188 3.23 15.39 4.20
C LEU A 188 3.21 14.87 2.75
N MET A 189 2.34 15.44 1.90
CA MET A 189 2.18 15.09 0.51
C MET A 189 3.40 15.45 -0.32
N ARG A 190 3.97 16.66 -0.19
CA ARG A 190 5.11 17.14 -0.98
C ARG A 190 4.86 16.99 -2.49
N GLY A 191 3.77 17.58 -2.98
CA GLY A 191 3.36 17.52 -4.40
C GLY A 191 2.88 16.16 -4.92
N ARG A 192 2.96 15.08 -4.11
CA ARG A 192 2.53 13.74 -4.52
C ARG A 192 1.02 13.57 -4.41
N ARG A 193 0.43 12.84 -5.36
CA ARG A 193 -1.02 12.55 -5.45
C ARG A 193 -1.56 11.74 -4.27
N LEU A 194 -2.87 11.85 -4.05
CA LEU A 194 -3.65 11.04 -3.11
C LEU A 194 -3.87 9.61 -3.64
N PRO A 195 -4.11 8.62 -2.76
CA PRO A 195 -4.55 7.28 -3.17
C PRO A 195 -5.94 7.34 -3.83
N SER A 196 -6.13 6.62 -4.94
CA SER A 196 -7.41 6.59 -5.64
C SER A 196 -8.50 5.86 -4.87
N ILE A 197 -9.77 6.19 -5.12
CA ILE A 197 -10.94 5.55 -4.49
C ILE A 197 -10.93 4.02 -4.69
N LYS A 198 -10.49 3.53 -5.86
CA LYS A 198 -10.31 2.09 -6.14
C LYS A 198 -9.31 1.43 -5.18
N ARG A 199 -8.24 2.14 -4.80
CA ARG A 199 -7.23 1.68 -3.83
C ARG A 199 -7.77 1.71 -2.40
N LEU A 200 -8.46 2.78 -2.02
CA LEU A 200 -9.15 2.89 -0.72
C LEU A 200 -10.15 1.75 -0.51
N ARG A 201 -11.03 1.51 -1.49
CA ARG A 201 -12.01 0.41 -1.47
C ARG A 201 -11.36 -0.96 -1.28
N ARG A 202 -10.22 -1.21 -1.92
CA ARG A 202 -9.47 -2.47 -1.75
C ARG A 202 -8.93 -2.63 -0.33
N TRP A 203 -8.36 -1.56 0.25
CA TRP A 203 -7.85 -1.60 1.63
C TRP A 203 -8.97 -1.78 2.66
N ILE A 204 -10.09 -1.06 2.51
CA ILE A 204 -11.28 -1.20 3.37
C ILE A 204 -11.78 -2.65 3.34
N ARG A 205 -12.03 -3.21 2.15
CA ARG A 205 -12.46 -4.62 1.99
C ARG A 205 -11.48 -5.63 2.59
N THR A 206 -10.18 -5.35 2.50
CA THR A 206 -9.16 -6.22 3.11
C THR A 206 -9.20 -6.15 4.64
N CYS A 207 -9.52 -4.99 5.21
CA CYS A 207 -9.73 -4.82 6.65
C CYS A 207 -11.04 -5.48 7.12
N GLU A 208 -12.13 -5.39 6.35
CA GLU A 208 -13.40 -6.10 6.58
C GLU A 208 -13.16 -7.62 6.66
N THR A 209 -12.60 -8.23 5.60
CA THR A 209 -12.29 -9.67 5.56
C THR A 209 -11.41 -10.10 6.73
N ARG A 210 -10.39 -9.30 7.08
CA ARG A 210 -9.51 -9.59 8.22
C ARG A 210 -10.24 -9.52 9.56
N LEU A 211 -11.16 -8.57 9.73
CA LEU A 211 -11.95 -8.43 10.95
C LEU A 211 -12.95 -9.59 11.10
N SER A 212 -13.63 -9.98 10.02
CA SER A 212 -14.51 -11.16 10.02
C SER A 212 -13.75 -12.43 10.37
N ALA A 213 -12.59 -12.68 9.75
CA ALA A 213 -11.75 -13.83 10.06
C ALA A 213 -11.25 -13.84 11.53
N MET A 214 -10.91 -12.67 12.08
CA MET A 214 -10.56 -12.54 13.51
C MET A 214 -11.74 -12.87 14.44
N ASN A 215 -12.95 -12.43 14.10
CA ASN A 215 -14.15 -12.73 14.88
C ASN A 215 -14.51 -14.22 14.83
N SER A 216 -14.42 -14.86 13.66
CA SER A 216 -14.64 -16.31 13.51
C SER A 216 -13.60 -17.13 14.26
N ALA A 217 -12.32 -16.74 14.21
CA ALA A 217 -11.26 -17.39 15.00
C ALA A 217 -11.49 -17.26 16.51
N ALA A 218 -11.94 -16.08 16.97
CA ALA A 218 -12.28 -15.87 18.38
C ALA A 218 -13.45 -16.77 18.84
N ALA A 219 -14.52 -16.87 18.03
CA ALA A 219 -15.66 -17.74 18.32
C ALA A 219 -15.24 -19.22 18.43
N ASN A 220 -14.38 -19.70 17.54
CA ASN A 220 -13.90 -21.09 17.53
C ASN A 220 -12.88 -21.40 18.65
N SER A 221 -12.34 -20.37 19.33
CA SER A 221 -11.39 -20.52 20.43
C SER A 221 -12.01 -20.33 21.83
N ALA A 222 -13.32 -20.04 21.91
CA ALA A 222 -14.02 -19.98 23.18
C ALA A 222 -14.19 -21.41 23.74
N PRO A 223 -13.80 -21.70 24.99
CA PRO A 223 -14.08 -23.00 25.59
C PRO A 223 -15.59 -23.20 25.71
N PRO A 224 -16.10 -24.45 25.60
CA PRO A 224 -17.52 -24.72 25.81
C PRO A 224 -17.90 -24.24 27.21
N GLN A 225 -18.86 -23.31 27.29
CA GLN A 225 -19.37 -22.87 28.58
C GLN A 225 -20.04 -24.07 29.25
N ALA A 226 -19.46 -24.51 30.36
CA ALA A 226 -20.00 -25.62 31.13
C ALA A 226 -21.42 -25.26 31.56
N ILE A 227 -22.39 -26.03 31.07
CA ILE A 227 -23.80 -25.90 31.42
C ILE A 227 -23.90 -26.18 32.92
N ARG A 228 -24.05 -25.12 33.71
CA ARG A 228 -24.38 -25.25 35.13
C ARG A 228 -25.87 -25.58 35.21
N ALA A 229 -26.14 -26.82 35.61
CA ALA A 229 -27.41 -27.25 36.18
C ALA A 229 -27.63 -26.60 37.56
#